data_AF-A0A084SWS1-F1
#
_entry.id   AF-A0A084SWS1-F1
#
_cell.length_a   1.000
_cell.length_b   1.000
_cell.length_c   1.000
_cell.angle_alpha   90.00
_cell.angle_beta   90.00
_cell.angle_gamma   90.00
#
_symmetry.space_group_name_H-M   'P 1'
#
loop_
_entity.id
_entity.type
_entity.pdbx_description
1 polymer ?
#
loop_
_entity_poly.entity_id
_entity_poly.type
_entity_poly.pdbx_seq_one_letter_code
_entity_poly.pdbx_strand_id
1 'polypeptide(L)'
;MPQKQTARDVINIVVMVGGTVDPINSDPKARSASYRNPKVAPPPDPKVNNDSDWYWGNNKLLREELEKLQKKYRNLHLFVAHGWTGDNSPTNRRIAGAYLADRLCGANGEKAYYQGYLHSEVSIHLIGHSHGGNVINEFTHRAATSKQWPKKWKIRSITYLSTPFFKRLHPVDTGAFHKDCRILNVYCKYDLTQRVIADFSLFPLNDVLKQVRASELMERIAEVKFDTGLLQSAMLSVDVQLTGKKWYVPDPKLLMDAEEGKKLYDGVLATLKQIHAVFDKAREIIDRFNQGIDYPVPKELDAKLTKHRQVMSNTLASKFRFRLDQIEHGLDKTEKAFQARRKSGKFPHQGFFEDLHVTAFLMPLVQFLSVDRSSLRGPLWDLVYELLKDQIHEFDNTETTPAAQLRGTPFAARIVDLPITEKDTFFGLGKDAAFNKFISRLEGIEDRLTESLSQQAVMDLLFTLIAQMEPLRTAVSKWATAVDWYEGMLRSQAWVKSKLGTQTDQDKLVLRFVQMLESYALIFKERDCGQMQVNDPRLKQEEGEPLVGSIPYFAIKAHSTSRKELYPKVKAALEGQFDTLPRAGR
;
A
#
# COMPACT_ATOMS: atom_id res chain seq x y z
N MET A 1 11.59 34.41 30.61
CA MET A 1 11.81 33.21 31.46
C MET A 1 10.47 32.86 32.11
N PRO A 2 9.94 31.63 31.99
CA PRO A 2 8.70 31.28 32.67
C PRO A 2 8.97 31.15 34.18
N GLN A 3 8.11 31.77 34.99
CA GLN A 3 8.15 31.65 36.45
C GLN A 3 8.04 30.18 36.86
N LYS A 4 9.04 29.72 37.64
CA LYS A 4 9.09 28.39 38.23
C LYS A 4 7.95 28.28 39.26
N GLN A 5 6.84 27.64 38.89
CA GLN A 5 5.82 27.21 39.84
C GLN A 5 6.50 26.40 40.96
N THR A 6 6.10 26.63 42.21
CA THR A 6 6.54 25.85 43.36
C THR A 6 6.35 24.36 43.06
N ALA A 7 7.46 23.61 42.95
CA ALA A 7 7.43 22.24 42.46
C ALA A 7 6.65 21.34 43.42
N ARG A 8 5.49 20.85 42.98
CA ARG A 8 4.71 19.82 43.67
C ARG A 8 5.33 18.46 43.36
N ASP A 9 5.26 17.51 44.30
CA ASP A 9 5.81 16.16 44.11
C ASP A 9 4.69 15.14 43.74
N VAL A 10 4.00 15.42 42.65
CA VAL A 10 2.87 14.63 42.12
C VAL A 10 3.39 13.36 41.44
N ILE A 11 2.58 12.30 41.40
CA ILE A 11 2.89 11.09 40.65
C ILE A 11 2.71 11.34 39.16
N ASN A 12 3.75 11.08 38.36
CA ASN A 12 3.75 11.23 36.91
C ASN A 12 3.88 9.85 36.27
N ILE A 13 2.95 9.50 35.39
CA ILE A 13 2.94 8.22 34.68
C ILE A 13 3.03 8.50 33.18
N VAL A 14 4.13 8.10 32.57
CA VAL A 14 4.34 8.13 31.12
C VAL A 14 3.89 6.80 30.54
N VAL A 15 2.89 6.85 29.68
CA VAL A 15 2.29 5.70 29.03
C VAL A 15 2.74 5.69 27.57
N MET A 16 3.42 4.62 27.16
CA MET A 16 3.84 4.43 25.77
C MET A 16 2.90 3.45 25.08
N VAL A 17 2.40 3.85 23.92
CA VAL A 17 1.53 3.03 23.08
C VAL A 17 2.13 2.90 21.70
N GLY A 18 2.61 1.69 21.40
CA GLY A 18 3.15 1.34 20.09
C GLY A 18 2.10 1.47 18.99
N GLY A 19 2.55 1.88 17.81
CA GLY A 19 1.75 1.92 16.60
C GLY A 19 1.74 0.59 15.86
N THR A 20 1.50 0.68 14.56
CA THR A 20 1.61 -0.44 13.64
C THR A 20 3.02 -0.99 13.55
N VAL A 21 3.18 -2.29 13.79
CA VAL A 21 4.43 -3.02 13.45
C VAL A 21 4.57 -3.24 11.95
N ASP A 22 3.51 -2.97 11.20
CA ASP A 22 3.37 -3.31 9.79
C ASP A 22 2.45 -2.29 9.07
N PRO A 23 2.96 -1.08 8.78
CA PRO A 23 2.16 0.03 8.23
C PRO A 23 1.62 -0.23 6.82
N ILE A 24 2.09 -1.30 6.16
CA ILE A 24 1.65 -1.71 4.83
C ILE A 24 0.73 -2.93 4.87
N ASN A 25 0.32 -3.39 6.06
CA ASN A 25 -0.59 -4.52 6.28
C ASN A 25 -0.10 -5.83 5.62
N SER A 26 1.22 -6.07 5.64
CA SER A 26 1.92 -7.28 5.24
C SER A 26 1.84 -8.49 6.20
N ASP A 27 1.32 -8.36 7.41
CA ASP A 27 1.12 -9.45 8.36
C ASP A 27 -0.05 -9.14 9.32
N PRO A 28 -1.24 -9.75 9.14
CA PRO A 28 -2.39 -9.53 10.01
C PRO A 28 -2.21 -10.11 11.41
N LYS A 29 -1.22 -10.99 11.62
CA LYS A 29 -0.91 -11.57 12.94
C LYS A 29 0.00 -10.68 13.74
N ALA A 30 0.60 -9.67 13.11
CA ALA A 30 1.58 -8.80 13.73
C ALA A 30 0.94 -8.09 14.93
N ARG A 31 1.62 -8.16 16.07
CA ARG A 31 1.14 -7.57 17.32
C ARG A 31 2.04 -6.42 17.71
N SER A 32 1.46 -5.39 18.29
CA SER A 32 2.22 -4.28 18.84
C SER A 32 2.20 -4.39 20.36
N ALA A 33 3.33 -4.80 20.94
CA ALA A 33 3.55 -4.82 22.39
C ALA A 33 4.56 -3.74 22.77
N SER A 34 4.23 -2.95 23.79
CA SER A 34 5.14 -1.92 24.31
C SER A 34 6.23 -2.51 25.22
N TYR A 35 6.19 -3.81 25.50
CA TYR A 35 7.12 -4.54 26.35
C TYR A 35 7.70 -5.75 25.60
N ARG A 36 8.90 -6.15 26.00
CA ARG A 36 9.54 -7.37 25.50
C ARG A 36 8.89 -8.59 26.15
N ASN A 37 8.56 -9.60 25.35
CA ASN A 37 8.07 -10.88 25.82
C ASN A 37 9.16 -11.59 26.65
N PRO A 38 8.94 -11.85 27.95
CA PRO A 38 9.95 -12.47 28.80
C PRO A 38 10.27 -13.92 28.40
N LYS A 39 9.41 -14.55 27.58
CA LYS A 39 9.62 -15.91 27.07
C LYS A 39 10.58 -15.95 25.87
N VAL A 40 10.87 -14.82 25.24
CA VAL A 40 11.83 -14.73 24.12
C VAL A 40 13.22 -14.53 24.71
N ALA A 41 14.15 -15.46 24.48
CA ALA A 41 15.53 -15.34 24.95
C ALA A 41 16.18 -14.07 24.40
N PRO A 42 16.99 -13.30 25.17
CA PRO A 42 17.75 -12.16 24.65
C PRO A 42 18.62 -12.57 23.44
N PRO A 43 18.73 -11.74 22.40
CA PRO A 43 19.62 -12.01 21.29
C PRO A 43 21.09 -11.87 21.73
N PRO A 44 22.02 -12.63 21.13
CA PRO A 44 23.46 -12.50 21.42
C PRO A 44 24.01 -11.10 21.16
N ASP A 45 23.53 -10.44 20.10
CA ASP A 45 23.81 -9.04 19.82
C ASP A 45 22.66 -8.17 20.37
N PRO A 46 22.90 -7.30 21.36
CA PRO A 46 21.89 -6.40 21.92
C PRO A 46 21.39 -5.33 20.92
N LYS A 47 21.99 -5.21 19.72
CA LYS A 47 21.51 -4.36 18.63
C LYS A 47 20.40 -5.03 17.81
N VAL A 48 20.26 -6.34 17.90
CA VAL A 48 19.23 -7.09 17.19
C VAL A 48 18.00 -7.15 18.08
N ASN A 49 16.82 -6.82 17.55
CA ASN A 49 15.57 -7.17 18.19
C ASN A 49 15.07 -8.50 17.62
N ASN A 50 15.02 -9.54 18.45
CA ASN A 50 14.50 -10.86 18.07
C ASN A 50 13.05 -11.10 18.54
N ASP A 51 12.41 -10.09 19.15
CA ASP A 51 11.01 -10.10 19.51
C ASP A 51 10.25 -9.20 18.54
N SER A 52 9.59 -9.81 17.54
CA SER A 52 8.85 -9.11 16.49
C SER A 52 7.68 -8.30 17.03
N ASP A 53 7.12 -8.70 18.18
CA ASP A 53 5.99 -8.01 18.80
C ASP A 53 6.46 -6.81 19.63
N TRP A 54 7.75 -6.75 20.02
CA TRP A 54 8.27 -5.66 20.84
C TRP A 54 8.49 -4.38 20.02
N TYR A 55 7.45 -3.55 19.99
CA TYR A 55 7.34 -2.36 19.16
C TYR A 55 8.53 -1.41 19.24
N TRP A 56 8.98 -1.18 20.48
CA TRP A 56 10.01 -0.21 20.81
C TRP A 56 11.41 -0.82 20.84
N GLY A 57 11.56 -2.11 20.51
CA GLY A 57 12.82 -2.84 20.63
C GLY A 57 13.97 -2.15 19.89
N ASN A 58 13.71 -1.77 18.63
CA ASN A 58 14.65 -1.08 17.75
C ASN A 58 14.80 0.43 18.04
N ASN A 59 13.97 1.01 18.92
CA ASN A 59 14.00 2.44 19.27
C ASN A 59 14.85 2.70 20.53
N LYS A 60 16.09 2.18 20.53
CA LYS A 60 16.98 2.20 21.71
C LYS A 60 17.20 3.61 22.26
N LEU A 61 17.51 4.58 21.41
CA LEU A 61 17.79 5.97 21.83
C LEU A 61 16.59 6.61 22.53
N LEU A 62 15.37 6.40 21.99
CA LEU A 62 14.14 6.88 22.62
C LEU A 62 13.93 6.26 24.01
N ARG A 63 14.09 4.94 24.12
CA ARG A 63 13.91 4.21 25.39
C ARG A 63 14.93 4.65 26.45
N GLU A 64 16.21 4.71 26.09
CA GLU A 64 17.27 5.12 27.01
C GLU A 64 17.07 6.54 27.53
N GLU A 65 16.61 7.47 26.69
CA GLU A 65 16.30 8.84 27.14
C GLU A 65 15.11 8.88 28.10
N LEU A 66 14.04 8.11 27.86
CA LEU A 66 12.92 8.01 28.80
C LEU A 66 13.33 7.36 30.13
N GLU A 67 14.17 6.33 30.10
CA GLU A 67 14.74 5.71 31.31
C GLU A 67 15.63 6.69 32.09
N LYS A 68 16.41 7.54 31.39
CA LYS A 68 17.19 8.62 32.02
C LYS A 68 16.26 9.63 32.72
N LEU A 69 15.14 10.01 32.09
CA LEU A 69 14.14 10.85 32.74
C LEU A 69 13.57 10.19 33.99
N GLN A 70 13.18 8.92 33.90
CA GLN A 70 12.64 8.15 35.02
C GLN A 70 13.62 8.12 36.21
N LYS A 71 14.93 7.98 35.95
CA LYS A 71 15.98 8.01 36.97
C LYS A 71 16.20 9.42 37.55
N LYS A 72 15.96 10.48 36.75
CA LYS A 72 16.14 11.88 37.14
C LYS A 72 15.06 12.36 38.12
N TYR A 73 13.83 11.88 38.02
CA TYR A 73 12.69 12.38 38.81
C TYR A 73 12.20 11.38 39.87
N ARG A 74 11.67 11.88 41.00
CA ARG A 74 11.26 11.03 42.14
C ARG A 74 10.06 10.17 41.80
N ASN A 75 8.96 10.80 41.43
CA ASN A 75 7.66 10.16 41.19
C ASN A 75 7.35 10.06 39.70
N LEU A 76 8.34 9.70 38.87
CA LEU A 76 8.14 9.46 37.45
C LEU A 76 8.17 7.96 37.16
N HIS A 77 7.09 7.46 36.55
CA HIS A 77 6.90 6.05 36.22
C HIS A 77 6.74 5.89 34.71
N LEU A 78 7.37 4.86 34.15
CA LEU A 78 7.15 4.44 32.77
C LEU A 78 6.21 3.23 32.76
N PHE A 79 5.07 3.36 32.09
CA PHE A 79 4.13 2.27 31.85
C PHE A 79 4.29 1.75 30.43
N VAL A 80 4.71 0.49 30.33
CA VAL A 80 4.94 -0.21 29.06
C VAL A 80 4.13 -1.52 28.95
N ALA A 81 3.37 -1.86 29.99
CA ALA A 81 2.64 -3.14 30.09
C ALA A 81 1.31 -3.13 29.32
N HIS A 82 1.37 -2.74 28.05
CA HIS A 82 0.24 -2.72 27.11
C HIS A 82 0.67 -3.27 25.76
N GLY A 83 -0.23 -4.01 25.14
CA GLY A 83 -0.12 -4.43 23.75
C GLY A 83 -1.50 -4.55 23.14
N TRP A 84 -1.57 -4.45 21.82
CA TRP A 84 -2.80 -4.52 21.07
C TRP A 84 -2.56 -5.11 19.67
N THR A 85 -3.64 -5.46 18.98
CA THR A 85 -3.61 -6.14 17.69
C THR A 85 -4.68 -5.57 16.76
N GLY A 86 -4.49 -5.78 15.46
CA GLY A 86 -5.46 -5.41 14.42
C GLY A 86 -5.48 -3.92 14.12
N ASP A 87 -4.31 -3.49 13.67
CA ASP A 87 -3.89 -2.12 13.44
C ASP A 87 -4.81 -1.27 12.53
N ASN A 88 -5.49 -1.90 11.56
CA ASN A 88 -6.42 -1.26 10.63
C ASN A 88 -7.90 -1.36 11.01
N SER A 89 -8.23 -1.85 12.20
CA SER A 89 -9.62 -1.95 12.66
C SER A 89 -9.96 -0.79 13.60
N PRO A 90 -10.92 0.09 13.23
CA PRO A 90 -11.44 1.11 14.14
C PRO A 90 -11.93 0.52 15.46
N THR A 91 -12.56 -0.66 15.42
CA THR A 91 -13.05 -1.35 16.63
C THR A 91 -11.91 -1.75 17.57
N ASN A 92 -10.79 -2.25 17.05
CA ASN A 92 -9.68 -2.68 17.88
C ASN A 92 -8.99 -1.50 18.56
N ARG A 93 -8.88 -0.36 17.88
CA ARG A 93 -8.35 0.88 18.47
C ARG A 93 -9.20 1.37 19.65
N ARG A 94 -10.54 1.34 19.51
CA ARG A 94 -11.49 1.64 20.60
C ARG A 94 -11.32 0.71 21.79
N ILE A 95 -11.27 -0.60 21.54
CA ILE A 95 -11.10 -1.62 22.60
C ILE A 95 -9.77 -1.44 23.31
N ALA A 96 -8.67 -1.25 22.57
CA ALA A 96 -7.34 -1.09 23.12
C ALA A 96 -7.22 0.16 24.02
N GLY A 97 -7.77 1.29 23.58
CA GLY A 97 -7.75 2.53 24.34
C GLY A 97 -8.58 2.45 25.63
N ALA A 98 -9.78 1.87 25.54
CA ALA A 98 -10.63 1.65 26.71
C ALA A 98 -9.97 0.69 27.71
N TYR A 99 -9.44 -0.44 27.22
CA TYR A 99 -8.73 -1.41 28.03
C TYR A 99 -7.51 -0.81 28.73
N LEU A 100 -6.72 0.01 28.03
CA LEU A 100 -5.58 0.70 28.60
C LEU A 100 -5.99 1.57 29.80
N ALA A 101 -7.03 2.40 29.64
CA ALA A 101 -7.53 3.23 30.73
C ALA A 101 -8.03 2.39 31.90
N ASP A 102 -8.81 1.36 31.61
CA ASP A 102 -9.41 0.48 32.61
C ASP A 102 -8.34 -0.30 33.39
N ARG A 103 -7.28 -0.76 32.73
CA ARG A 103 -6.14 -1.45 33.36
C ARG A 103 -5.33 -0.55 34.29
N LEU A 104 -5.17 0.74 33.98
CA LEU A 104 -4.41 1.65 34.84
C LEU A 104 -5.10 1.84 36.21
N CYS A 105 -6.43 2.05 36.22
CA CYS A 105 -7.19 2.39 37.42
C CYS A 105 -8.05 1.24 37.99
N GLY A 106 -8.13 0.09 37.33
CA GLY A 106 -8.90 -1.07 37.77
C GLY A 106 -10.40 -0.90 37.59
N ALA A 107 -10.82 -0.59 36.37
CA ALA A 107 -12.20 -0.40 35.97
C ALA A 107 -12.69 -1.58 35.11
N ASN A 108 -14.01 -1.69 34.92
CA ASN A 108 -14.63 -2.69 34.03
C ASN A 108 -14.19 -4.16 34.25
N GLY A 109 -13.93 -4.55 35.50
CA GLY A 109 -13.46 -5.90 35.85
C GLY A 109 -11.94 -6.10 35.77
N GLU A 110 -11.19 -5.11 35.30
CA GLU A 110 -9.73 -5.13 35.30
C GLU A 110 -9.15 -4.87 36.70
N LYS A 111 -7.99 -5.47 36.99
CA LYS A 111 -7.24 -5.16 38.21
C LYS A 111 -6.41 -3.89 38.01
N ALA A 112 -6.51 -2.94 38.95
CA ALA A 112 -5.76 -1.70 38.91
C ALA A 112 -4.25 -1.96 38.94
N TYR A 113 -3.55 -1.60 37.86
CA TYR A 113 -2.08 -1.65 37.84
C TYR A 113 -1.48 -0.68 38.86
N TYR A 114 -2.07 0.50 39.00
CA TYR A 114 -1.66 1.54 39.95
C TYR A 114 -2.63 1.65 41.13
N GLN A 115 -3.00 0.52 41.74
CA GLN A 115 -3.94 0.47 42.86
C GLN A 115 -3.56 1.42 44.02
N GLY A 116 -2.27 1.56 44.31
CA GLY A 116 -1.77 2.45 45.38
C GLY A 116 -1.96 3.95 45.10
N TYR A 117 -2.30 4.35 43.87
CA TYR A 117 -2.39 5.75 43.45
C TYR A 117 -3.82 6.24 43.21
N LEU A 118 -4.84 5.40 43.41
CA LEU A 118 -6.24 5.72 43.10
C LEU A 118 -6.78 6.94 43.85
N HIS A 119 -6.26 7.22 45.04
CA HIS A 119 -6.67 8.37 45.87
C HIS A 119 -5.72 9.57 45.81
N SER A 120 -4.65 9.44 45.04
CA SER A 120 -3.57 10.42 44.90
C SER A 120 -3.80 11.33 43.68
N GLU A 121 -3.15 12.49 43.68
CA GLU A 121 -3.04 13.29 42.46
C GLU A 121 -2.05 12.60 41.51
N VAL A 122 -2.44 12.44 40.25
CA VAL A 122 -1.64 11.77 39.22
C VAL A 122 -1.70 12.55 37.93
N SER A 123 -0.53 12.81 37.36
CA SER A 123 -0.32 13.39 36.04
C SER A 123 -0.04 12.27 35.04
N ILE A 124 -0.91 12.13 34.04
CA ILE A 124 -0.75 11.16 32.96
C ILE A 124 -0.11 11.85 31.75
N HIS A 125 0.90 11.22 31.17
CA HIS A 125 1.60 11.65 29.97
C HIS A 125 1.49 10.56 28.92
N LEU A 126 0.81 10.83 27.81
CA LEU A 126 0.56 9.85 26.75
C LEU A 126 1.57 10.03 25.62
N ILE A 127 2.19 8.94 25.17
CA ILE A 127 3.04 8.91 23.97
C ILE A 127 2.50 7.83 23.05
N GLY A 128 2.00 8.22 21.88
CA GLY A 128 1.47 7.32 20.88
C GLY A 128 2.18 7.51 19.55
N HIS A 129 2.62 6.42 18.91
CA HIS A 129 3.14 6.45 17.55
C HIS A 129 2.13 5.88 16.57
N SER A 130 2.01 6.47 15.37
CA SER A 130 1.09 5.99 14.33
C SER A 130 -0.34 5.80 14.88
N HIS A 131 -1.00 4.67 14.59
CA HIS A 131 -2.28 4.29 15.16
C HIS A 131 -2.31 4.11 16.68
N GLY A 132 -1.15 3.95 17.34
CA GLY A 132 -1.04 4.04 18.80
C GLY A 132 -1.43 5.43 19.31
N GLY A 133 -1.27 6.47 18.49
CA GLY A 133 -1.84 7.80 18.71
C GLY A 133 -3.38 7.83 18.73
N ASN A 134 -4.03 7.01 17.91
CA ASN A 134 -5.49 6.89 17.93
C ASN A 134 -5.97 6.05 19.14
N VAL A 135 -5.19 5.04 19.56
CA VAL A 135 -5.44 4.29 20.80
C VAL A 135 -5.39 5.20 22.03
N ILE A 136 -4.45 6.14 22.08
CA ILE A 136 -4.44 7.12 23.19
C ILE A 136 -5.60 8.12 23.11
N ASN A 137 -6.12 8.45 21.92
CA ASN A 137 -7.35 9.24 21.80
C ASN A 137 -8.54 8.49 22.42
N GLU A 138 -8.67 7.20 22.13
CA GLU A 138 -9.70 6.34 22.72
C GLU A 138 -9.52 6.17 24.25
N PHE A 139 -8.27 6.14 24.72
CA PHE A 139 -7.97 6.25 26.15
C PHE A 139 -8.49 7.57 26.74
N THR A 140 -8.29 8.70 26.06
CA THR A 140 -8.75 10.01 26.55
C THR A 140 -10.28 10.05 26.67
N HIS A 141 -10.98 9.46 25.70
CA HIS A 141 -12.43 9.32 25.72
C HIS A 141 -12.90 8.45 26.89
N ARG A 142 -12.24 7.30 27.12
CA ARG A 142 -12.56 6.44 28.27
C ARG A 142 -12.31 7.15 29.60
N ALA A 143 -11.22 7.90 29.72
CA ALA A 143 -10.89 8.66 30.93
C ALA A 143 -11.89 9.81 31.20
N ALA A 144 -12.41 10.45 30.15
CA ALA A 144 -13.38 11.53 30.27
C ALA A 144 -14.79 11.04 30.65
N THR A 145 -15.20 9.87 30.13
CA THR A 145 -16.58 9.37 30.23
C THR A 145 -16.79 8.34 31.35
N SER A 146 -15.74 7.63 31.77
CA SER A 146 -15.86 6.60 32.79
C SER A 146 -16.04 7.18 34.19
N LYS A 147 -17.12 6.77 34.88
CA LYS A 147 -17.35 7.10 36.30
C LYS A 147 -16.30 6.50 37.23
N GLN A 148 -15.59 5.46 36.79
CA GLN A 148 -14.55 4.77 37.55
C GLN A 148 -13.18 5.43 37.38
N TRP A 149 -13.03 6.36 36.43
CA TRP A 149 -11.79 7.13 36.29
C TRP A 149 -11.52 7.98 37.54
N PRO A 150 -10.33 7.88 38.17
CA PRO A 150 -10.06 8.65 39.38
C PRO A 150 -10.11 10.16 39.13
N LYS A 151 -10.95 10.89 39.86
CA LYS A 151 -11.21 12.33 39.64
C LYS A 151 -9.95 13.22 39.69
N LYS A 152 -8.95 12.82 40.49
CA LYS A 152 -7.68 13.54 40.67
C LYS A 152 -6.63 13.20 39.61
N TRP A 153 -6.88 12.20 38.75
CA TRP A 153 -5.98 11.86 37.67
C TRP A 153 -6.28 12.72 36.46
N LYS A 154 -5.25 13.42 35.96
CA LYS A 154 -5.39 14.34 34.84
C LYS A 154 -4.33 14.09 33.78
N ILE A 155 -4.73 14.22 32.51
CA ILE A 155 -3.83 14.14 31.37
C ILE A 155 -3.10 15.48 31.24
N ARG A 156 -1.78 15.47 31.38
CA ARG A 156 -0.93 16.68 31.35
C ARG A 156 -0.14 16.85 30.07
N SER A 157 0.15 15.76 29.37
CA SER A 157 0.70 15.89 28.03
C SER A 157 0.28 14.76 27.13
N ILE A 158 0.22 15.06 25.85
CA ILE A 158 0.09 14.08 24.78
C ILE A 158 1.20 14.33 23.77
N THR A 159 1.95 13.29 23.43
CA THR A 159 2.97 13.31 22.37
C THR A 159 2.53 12.37 21.27
N TYR A 160 2.14 12.94 20.13
CA TYR A 160 1.88 12.20 18.92
C TYR A 160 3.17 12.08 18.11
N LEU A 161 3.51 10.86 17.72
CA LEU A 161 4.64 10.56 16.86
C LEU A 161 4.07 10.01 15.54
N SER A 162 4.07 10.80 14.47
CA SER A 162 3.54 10.35 13.16
C SER A 162 2.10 9.81 13.21
N THR A 163 1.24 10.38 14.06
CA THR A 163 -0.14 9.92 14.22
C THR A 163 -1.02 10.48 13.10
N PRO A 164 -1.75 9.64 12.35
CA PRO A 164 -2.80 10.10 11.44
C PRO A 164 -4.02 10.59 12.24
N PHE A 165 -4.47 11.81 11.97
CA PHE A 165 -5.65 12.38 12.63
C PHE A 165 -6.87 12.30 11.73
N PHE A 166 -7.63 11.22 11.90
CA PHE A 166 -8.92 10.98 11.26
C PHE A 166 -9.91 12.14 11.46
N LYS A 167 -10.66 12.51 10.41
CA LYS A 167 -11.67 13.57 10.51
C LYS A 167 -12.88 13.18 11.36
N ARG A 168 -13.24 11.90 11.42
CA ARG A 168 -14.41 11.38 12.17
C ARG A 168 -14.05 10.34 13.22
N LEU A 169 -13.11 9.45 12.93
CA LEU A 169 -12.73 8.36 13.81
C LEU A 169 -11.79 8.83 14.92
N HIS A 170 -11.87 8.17 16.07
CA HIS A 170 -10.91 8.32 17.18
C HIS A 170 -10.64 9.79 17.59
N PRO A 171 -11.69 10.63 17.81
CA PRO A 171 -11.49 12.02 18.20
C PRO A 171 -10.83 12.11 19.59
N VAL A 172 -10.04 13.17 19.81
CA VAL A 172 -9.50 13.47 21.14
C VAL A 172 -10.61 13.96 22.07
N ASP A 173 -10.72 13.38 23.26
CA ASP A 173 -11.62 13.85 24.30
C ASP A 173 -10.86 14.57 25.42
N THR A 174 -11.12 15.86 25.56
CA THR A 174 -10.40 16.73 26.50
C THR A 174 -10.95 16.71 27.92
N GLY A 175 -12.03 15.98 28.22
CA GLY A 175 -12.70 16.01 29.52
C GLY A 175 -11.83 15.60 30.72
N ALA A 176 -10.81 14.77 30.49
CA ALA A 176 -9.84 14.34 31.51
C ALA A 176 -8.56 15.20 31.53
N PHE A 177 -8.45 16.25 30.71
CA PHE A 177 -7.22 17.02 30.58
C PHE A 177 -7.02 17.93 31.80
N HIS A 178 -5.76 18.10 32.17
CA HIS A 178 -5.37 19.18 33.07
C HIS A 178 -5.51 20.51 32.34
N LYS A 179 -5.87 21.58 33.06
CA LYS A 179 -6.04 22.93 32.50
C LYS A 179 -4.79 23.49 31.83
N ASP A 180 -3.61 22.92 32.08
CA ASP A 180 -2.31 23.32 31.54
C ASP A 180 -1.73 22.28 30.55
N CYS A 181 -2.53 21.30 30.12
CA CYS A 181 -2.10 20.23 29.24
C CYS A 181 -1.43 20.75 27.96
N ARG A 182 -0.32 20.10 27.56
CA ARG A 182 0.44 20.36 26.34
C ARG A 182 0.35 19.21 25.35
N ILE A 183 0.18 19.54 24.08
CA ILE A 183 0.03 18.56 23.00
C ILE A 183 1.21 18.76 22.06
N LEU A 184 2.05 17.74 21.92
CA LEU A 184 3.18 17.75 21.01
C LEU A 184 2.82 16.90 19.80
N ASN A 185 3.03 17.45 18.61
CA ASN A 185 2.82 16.75 17.35
C ASN A 185 4.16 16.65 16.61
N VAL A 186 4.76 15.46 16.60
CA VAL A 186 6.05 15.18 15.98
C VAL A 186 5.80 14.49 14.65
N TYR A 187 6.21 15.10 13.54
CA TYR A 187 5.91 14.57 12.21
C TYR A 187 7.06 14.72 11.23
N CYS A 188 7.12 13.79 10.27
CA CYS A 188 8.01 13.84 9.13
C CYS A 188 7.17 14.12 7.87
N LYS A 189 7.54 15.13 7.08
CA LYS A 189 6.85 15.48 5.83
C LYS A 189 6.75 14.30 4.84
N TYR A 190 7.74 13.39 4.89
CA TYR A 190 7.85 12.24 4.00
C TYR A 190 7.07 11.01 4.48
N ASP A 191 6.38 11.11 5.61
CA ASP A 191 5.53 10.05 6.16
C ASP A 191 4.25 9.91 5.33
N LEU A 192 4.18 8.88 4.50
CA LEU A 192 3.01 8.61 3.66
C LEU A 192 1.85 8.01 4.46
N THR A 193 2.14 7.35 5.59
CA THR A 193 1.13 6.71 6.42
C THR A 193 0.28 7.74 7.14
N GLN A 194 0.92 8.78 7.68
CA GLN A 194 0.21 9.88 8.35
C GLN A 194 -0.65 10.72 7.41
N ARG A 195 -0.32 10.75 6.10
CA ARG A 195 -0.94 11.67 5.13
C ARG A 195 -2.00 11.03 4.24
N VAL A 196 -1.86 9.75 3.90
CA VAL A 196 -2.63 9.13 2.79
C VAL A 196 -3.06 7.71 3.11
N ILE A 197 -2.13 6.84 3.54
CA ILE A 197 -2.44 5.40 3.66
C ILE A 197 -3.45 5.15 4.79
N ALA A 198 -3.35 5.88 5.89
CA ALA A 198 -4.22 5.71 7.05
C ALA A 198 -5.69 6.06 6.79
N ASP A 199 -5.98 6.81 5.72
CA ASP A 199 -7.35 7.18 5.32
C ASP A 199 -8.24 5.96 5.10
N PHE A 200 -7.63 4.84 4.70
CA PHE A 200 -8.32 3.60 4.41
C PHE A 200 -8.12 2.62 5.57
N SER A 201 -9.20 2.35 6.30
CA SER A 201 -9.27 1.13 7.10
C SER A 201 -9.50 -0.03 6.14
N LEU A 202 -8.45 -0.77 5.83
CA LEU A 202 -8.48 -1.91 4.91
C LEU A 202 -8.60 -3.23 5.66
N PHE A 203 -9.38 -4.15 5.10
CA PHE A 203 -9.29 -5.54 5.54
C PHE A 203 -7.93 -6.15 5.13
N PRO A 204 -7.35 -7.04 5.93
CA PRO A 204 -6.08 -7.67 5.58
C PRO A 204 -6.17 -8.48 4.30
N LEU A 205 -5.25 -8.22 3.36
CA LEU A 205 -5.14 -8.92 2.08
C LEU A 205 -3.79 -9.62 1.92
N ASN A 206 -2.76 -9.29 2.71
CA ASN A 206 -1.43 -9.79 2.40
C ASN A 206 -1.23 -11.29 2.67
N ASP A 207 -1.83 -11.84 3.72
CA ASP A 207 -1.81 -13.31 3.94
C ASP A 207 -2.47 -14.05 2.77
N VAL A 208 -3.53 -13.46 2.24
CA VAL A 208 -4.22 -13.94 1.04
C VAL A 208 -3.25 -13.91 -0.14
N LEU A 209 -2.60 -12.79 -0.40
CA LEU A 209 -1.64 -12.62 -1.50
C LEU A 209 -0.43 -13.57 -1.40
N LYS A 210 0.07 -13.80 -0.18
CA LYS A 210 1.15 -14.78 0.10
C LYS A 210 0.68 -16.21 -0.14
N GLN A 211 -0.49 -16.59 0.38
CA GLN A 211 -1.05 -17.94 0.23
C GLN A 211 -1.32 -18.29 -1.24
N VAL A 212 -1.83 -17.34 -2.02
CA VAL A 212 -2.04 -17.54 -3.46
C VAL A 212 -0.78 -17.37 -4.30
N ARG A 213 0.35 -17.04 -3.66
CA ARG A 213 1.64 -16.76 -4.31
C ARG A 213 1.47 -15.75 -5.44
N ALA A 214 0.83 -14.61 -5.16
CA ALA A 214 0.49 -13.60 -6.16
C ALA A 214 1.71 -13.06 -6.92
N SER A 215 2.91 -13.08 -6.31
CA SER A 215 4.17 -12.75 -6.97
C SER A 215 4.46 -13.65 -8.18
N GLU A 216 4.06 -14.92 -8.14
CA GLU A 216 4.22 -15.84 -9.28
C GLU A 216 3.41 -15.43 -10.49
N LEU A 217 2.27 -14.76 -10.30
CA LEU A 217 1.52 -14.20 -11.43
C LEU A 217 2.36 -13.16 -12.15
N MET A 218 3.03 -12.28 -11.41
CA MET A 218 3.91 -11.27 -11.99
C MET A 218 5.14 -11.88 -12.66
N GLU A 219 5.72 -12.92 -12.09
CA GLU A 219 6.81 -13.69 -12.69
C GLU A 219 6.36 -14.32 -14.02
N ARG A 220 5.21 -14.99 -14.04
CA ARG A 220 4.64 -15.61 -15.26
C ARG A 220 4.33 -14.57 -16.34
N ILE A 221 3.80 -13.41 -15.96
CA ILE A 221 3.57 -12.30 -16.90
C ILE A 221 4.90 -11.82 -17.49
N ALA A 222 5.96 -11.70 -16.66
CA ALA A 222 7.29 -11.28 -17.12
C ALA A 222 8.01 -12.34 -17.99
N GLU A 223 7.63 -13.61 -17.86
CA GLU A 223 8.12 -14.71 -18.71
C GLU A 223 7.50 -14.71 -20.11
N VAL A 224 6.32 -14.10 -20.30
CA VAL A 224 5.67 -14.00 -21.62
C VAL A 224 6.55 -13.19 -22.55
N LYS A 225 7.20 -13.88 -23.50
CA LYS A 225 8.09 -13.26 -24.49
C LYS A 225 7.72 -13.76 -25.88
N PHE A 226 7.66 -12.84 -26.81
CA PHE A 226 7.56 -13.14 -28.23
C PHE A 226 8.79 -12.59 -28.95
N ASP A 227 9.51 -13.46 -29.65
CA ASP A 227 10.69 -13.05 -30.40
C ASP A 227 10.26 -12.42 -31.74
N THR A 228 10.21 -11.10 -31.76
CA THR A 228 9.90 -10.32 -32.97
C THR A 228 10.90 -10.54 -34.10
N GLY A 229 12.13 -10.99 -33.79
CA GLY A 229 13.14 -11.35 -34.78
C GLY A 229 12.79 -12.63 -35.53
N LEU A 230 12.16 -13.61 -34.88
CA LEU A 230 11.62 -14.80 -35.55
C LEU A 230 10.50 -14.44 -36.52
N LEU A 231 9.61 -13.54 -36.11
CA LEU A 231 8.55 -13.03 -36.99
C LEU A 231 9.15 -12.35 -38.22
N GLN A 232 10.10 -11.44 -38.02
CA GLN A 232 10.74 -10.72 -39.11
C GLN A 232 11.46 -11.67 -40.08
N SER A 233 12.25 -12.62 -39.55
CA SER A 233 13.02 -13.56 -40.37
C SER A 233 12.12 -14.45 -41.23
N ALA A 234 11.05 -15.00 -40.64
CA ALA A 234 10.09 -15.82 -41.37
C ALA A 234 9.29 -15.01 -42.41
N MET A 235 8.86 -13.79 -42.09
CA MET A 235 8.12 -12.94 -43.04
C MET A 235 8.98 -12.47 -44.23
N LEU A 236 10.30 -12.33 -44.04
CA LEU A 236 11.24 -11.98 -45.12
C LEU A 236 11.69 -13.20 -45.94
N SER A 237 11.50 -14.42 -45.45
CA SER A 237 11.90 -15.68 -46.12
C SER A 237 10.94 -16.13 -47.23
N VAL A 238 9.97 -15.29 -47.60
CA VAL A 238 8.85 -15.68 -48.47
C VAL A 238 9.29 -15.86 -49.92
N ASP A 239 8.94 -17.00 -50.50
CA ASP A 239 9.10 -17.29 -51.93
C ASP A 239 7.73 -17.52 -52.61
N VAL A 240 7.66 -17.20 -53.90
CA VAL A 240 6.45 -17.36 -54.72
C VAL A 240 6.40 -18.79 -55.23
N GLN A 241 5.51 -19.62 -54.68
CA GLN A 241 5.28 -20.96 -55.22
C GLN A 241 4.01 -21.01 -56.08
N LEU A 242 4.17 -21.38 -57.35
CA LEU A 242 3.07 -21.61 -58.29
C LEU A 242 2.50 -23.02 -58.06
N THR A 243 1.41 -23.11 -57.29
CA THR A 243 0.74 -24.40 -57.00
C THR A 243 -0.53 -24.58 -57.84
N GLY A 244 -0.41 -24.53 -59.16
CA GLY A 244 -1.52 -24.83 -60.08
C GLY A 244 -1.42 -26.24 -60.66
N LYS A 245 -2.42 -27.11 -60.44
CA LYS A 245 -2.57 -28.39 -61.19
C LYS A 245 -3.13 -28.18 -62.61
N LYS A 246 -3.58 -26.98 -62.95
CA LYS A 246 -4.11 -26.60 -64.26
C LYS A 246 -3.27 -25.46 -64.82
N TRP A 247 -2.79 -25.63 -66.05
CA TRP A 247 -1.88 -24.72 -66.75
C TRP A 247 -2.43 -23.30 -67.02
N TYR A 248 -3.73 -23.06 -66.81
CA TYR A 248 -4.41 -21.80 -67.14
C TYR A 248 -4.91 -20.98 -65.94
N VAL A 249 -4.68 -21.43 -64.69
CA VAL A 249 -4.95 -20.61 -63.49
C VAL A 249 -3.84 -20.85 -62.45
N PRO A 250 -2.71 -20.13 -62.51
CA PRO A 250 -1.77 -20.10 -61.40
C PRO A 250 -2.43 -19.40 -60.20
N ASP A 251 -2.53 -20.09 -59.07
CA ASP A 251 -2.82 -19.49 -57.76
C ASP A 251 -1.47 -19.33 -57.02
N PRO A 252 -0.78 -18.18 -57.16
CA PRO A 252 0.51 -17.97 -56.52
C PRO A 252 0.33 -17.92 -55.01
N LYS A 253 0.89 -18.90 -54.30
CA LYS A 253 0.91 -18.89 -52.84
C LYS A 253 2.28 -18.43 -52.37
N LEU A 254 2.27 -17.35 -51.59
CA LEU A 254 3.42 -16.87 -50.85
C LEU A 254 3.65 -17.80 -49.66
N LEU A 255 4.70 -18.62 -49.73
CA LEU A 255 5.10 -19.52 -48.65
C LEU A 255 6.39 -19.01 -48.02
N MET A 256 6.44 -19.01 -46.69
CA MET A 256 7.69 -18.81 -45.96
C MET A 256 8.61 -20.02 -46.19
N ASP A 257 9.91 -19.81 -46.01
CA ASP A 257 10.85 -20.91 -45.88
C ASP A 257 10.38 -21.90 -44.79
N ALA A 258 10.58 -23.19 -45.04
CA ALA A 258 10.05 -24.23 -44.16
C ALA A 258 10.74 -24.25 -42.80
N GLU A 259 12.03 -23.91 -42.73
CA GLU A 259 12.79 -23.87 -41.48
C GLU A 259 12.44 -22.61 -40.68
N GLU A 260 12.41 -21.45 -41.34
CA GLU A 260 12.06 -20.18 -40.70
C GLU A 260 10.59 -20.14 -40.25
N GLY A 261 9.67 -20.63 -41.09
CA GLY A 261 8.26 -20.79 -40.72
C GLY A 261 8.07 -21.74 -39.54
N LYS A 262 8.83 -22.85 -39.50
CA LYS A 262 8.85 -23.77 -38.36
C LYS A 262 9.32 -23.11 -37.07
N LYS A 263 10.42 -22.34 -37.12
CA LYS A 263 10.93 -21.59 -35.96
C LYS A 263 9.91 -20.58 -35.44
N LEU A 264 9.27 -19.82 -36.33
CA LEU A 264 8.23 -18.85 -35.96
C LEU A 264 7.05 -19.53 -35.26
N TYR A 265 6.51 -20.61 -35.84
CA TYR A 265 5.35 -21.31 -35.26
C TYR A 265 5.71 -21.98 -33.93
N ASP A 266 6.90 -22.56 -33.79
CA ASP A 266 7.37 -23.11 -32.50
C ASP A 266 7.51 -22.00 -31.44
N GLY A 267 8.03 -20.84 -31.83
CA GLY A 267 8.13 -19.65 -30.98
C GLY A 267 6.76 -19.15 -30.50
N VAL A 268 5.79 -19.02 -31.41
CA VAL A 268 4.41 -18.63 -31.05
C VAL A 268 3.80 -19.64 -30.09
N LEU A 269 3.89 -20.95 -30.39
CA LEU A 269 3.34 -21.98 -29.51
C LEU A 269 3.95 -21.94 -28.10
N ALA A 270 5.25 -21.64 -27.98
CA ALA A 270 5.88 -21.43 -26.69
C ALA A 270 5.30 -20.20 -25.96
N THR A 271 5.07 -19.07 -26.65
CA THR A 271 4.41 -17.89 -26.08
C THR A 271 2.97 -18.18 -25.66
N LEU A 272 2.17 -18.89 -26.47
CA LEU A 272 0.78 -19.24 -26.13
C LEU A 272 0.73 -20.10 -24.86
N LYS A 273 1.66 -21.05 -24.71
CA LYS A 273 1.80 -21.86 -23.50
C LYS A 273 2.11 -21.01 -22.25
N GLN A 274 2.95 -19.98 -22.38
CA GLN A 274 3.22 -19.04 -21.30
C GLN A 274 1.96 -18.23 -20.93
N ILE A 275 1.16 -17.83 -21.92
CA ILE A 275 -0.11 -17.12 -21.69
C ILE A 275 -1.13 -18.03 -20.96
N HIS A 276 -1.26 -19.30 -21.32
CA HIS A 276 -2.08 -20.27 -20.57
C HIS A 276 -1.65 -20.34 -19.10
N ALA A 277 -0.34 -20.41 -18.83
CA ALA A 277 0.16 -20.45 -17.47
C ALA A 277 -0.18 -19.19 -16.66
N VAL A 278 -0.27 -18.01 -17.30
CA VAL A 278 -0.78 -16.78 -16.67
C VAL A 278 -2.26 -16.91 -16.32
N PHE A 279 -3.08 -17.45 -17.23
CA PHE A 279 -4.52 -17.62 -17.01
C PHE A 279 -4.82 -18.66 -15.92
N ASP A 280 -4.10 -19.78 -15.91
CA ASP A 280 -4.17 -20.79 -14.85
C ASP A 280 -3.88 -20.17 -13.49
N LYS A 281 -2.80 -19.38 -13.39
CA LYS A 281 -2.44 -18.71 -12.15
C LYS A 281 -3.45 -17.66 -11.74
N ALA A 282 -4.02 -16.91 -12.69
CA ALA A 282 -5.08 -15.95 -12.42
C ALA A 282 -6.33 -16.64 -11.86
N ARG A 283 -6.74 -17.79 -12.44
CA ARG A 283 -7.86 -18.61 -11.93
C ARG A 283 -7.60 -19.11 -10.52
N GLU A 284 -6.40 -19.62 -10.24
CA GLU A 284 -6.01 -20.05 -8.90
C GLU A 284 -6.19 -18.91 -7.88
N ILE A 285 -5.75 -17.70 -8.21
CA ILE A 285 -5.90 -16.52 -7.35
C ILE A 285 -7.37 -16.18 -7.15
N ILE A 286 -8.18 -16.17 -8.22
CA ILE A 286 -9.63 -15.89 -8.16
C ILE A 286 -10.33 -16.91 -7.27
N ASP A 287 -10.06 -18.21 -7.44
CA ASP A 287 -10.67 -19.28 -6.68
C ASP A 287 -10.33 -19.18 -5.20
N ARG A 288 -9.09 -18.85 -4.87
CA ARG A 288 -8.65 -18.65 -3.49
C ARG A 288 -9.27 -17.41 -2.85
N PHE A 289 -9.35 -16.29 -3.57
CA PHE A 289 -10.05 -15.10 -3.07
C PHE A 289 -11.54 -15.38 -2.84
N ASN A 290 -12.11 -16.27 -3.63
CA ASN A 290 -13.52 -16.66 -3.55
C ASN A 290 -13.82 -17.75 -2.51
N GLN A 291 -12.89 -18.65 -2.17
CA GLN A 291 -13.11 -19.67 -1.12
C GLN A 291 -13.15 -19.08 0.30
N GLY A 292 -12.58 -17.89 0.49
CA GLY A 292 -12.46 -17.24 1.79
C GLY A 292 -11.36 -17.82 2.66
N ILE A 293 -10.91 -17.02 3.63
CA ILE A 293 -9.71 -17.28 4.42
C ILE A 293 -10.03 -17.13 5.89
N ASP A 294 -9.44 -18.02 6.69
CA ASP A 294 -9.50 -17.95 8.13
C ASP A 294 -8.39 -17.08 8.69
N TYR A 295 -8.76 -16.12 9.53
CA TYR A 295 -7.84 -15.23 10.22
C TYR A 295 -7.75 -15.65 11.69
N PRO A 296 -6.54 -15.64 12.27
CA PRO A 296 -6.41 -15.83 13.70
C PRO A 296 -6.99 -14.60 14.43
N VAL A 297 -8.09 -14.81 15.13
CA VAL A 297 -8.66 -13.81 16.02
C VAL A 297 -8.05 -14.00 17.41
N PRO A 298 -7.52 -12.96 18.07
CA PRO A 298 -7.10 -13.05 19.47
C PRO A 298 -8.25 -13.57 20.33
N LYS A 299 -7.96 -14.41 21.33
CA LYS A 299 -8.98 -15.04 22.18
C LYS A 299 -9.93 -14.02 22.82
N GLU A 300 -9.40 -12.83 23.10
CA GLU A 300 -10.11 -11.69 23.70
C GLU A 300 -11.17 -11.06 22.77
N LEU A 301 -11.07 -11.34 21.46
CA LEU A 301 -11.96 -10.80 20.41
C LEU A 301 -12.74 -11.90 19.67
N ASP A 302 -12.57 -13.15 20.08
CA ASP A 302 -13.03 -14.36 19.38
C ASP A 302 -14.55 -14.40 19.17
N ALA A 303 -15.32 -13.76 20.04
CA ALA A 303 -16.77 -13.65 19.97
C ALA A 303 -17.28 -12.43 19.17
N LYS A 304 -16.40 -11.51 18.77
CA LYS A 304 -16.77 -10.20 18.18
C LYS A 304 -16.30 -10.02 16.74
N LEU A 305 -15.41 -10.87 16.23
CA LEU A 305 -14.84 -10.74 14.89
C LEU A 305 -15.05 -12.01 14.06
N THR A 306 -15.27 -11.82 12.76
CA THR A 306 -15.44 -12.92 11.81
C THR A 306 -14.10 -13.62 11.58
N LYS A 307 -14.07 -14.93 11.89
CA LYS A 307 -12.88 -15.76 11.67
C LYS A 307 -12.66 -16.06 10.18
N HIS A 308 -13.74 -16.22 9.42
CA HIS A 308 -13.71 -16.56 8.01
C HIS A 308 -14.15 -15.38 7.15
N ARG A 309 -13.32 -14.94 6.20
CA ARG A 309 -13.69 -13.86 5.27
C ARG A 309 -13.44 -14.26 3.83
N GLN A 310 -14.50 -14.17 3.04
CA GLN A 310 -14.45 -14.23 1.58
C GLN A 310 -13.95 -12.88 1.03
N VAL A 311 -12.79 -12.88 0.37
CA VAL A 311 -12.19 -11.66 -0.20
C VAL A 311 -12.95 -11.18 -1.44
N MET A 312 -13.45 -12.13 -2.22
CA MET A 312 -14.17 -11.91 -3.47
C MET A 312 -15.50 -12.66 -3.46
N SER A 313 -16.61 -11.93 -3.64
CA SER A 313 -17.94 -12.53 -3.72
C SER A 313 -18.07 -13.54 -4.88
N ASN A 314 -19.00 -14.49 -4.77
CA ASN A 314 -19.29 -15.46 -5.85
C ASN A 314 -19.66 -14.78 -7.17
N THR A 315 -20.35 -13.63 -7.10
CA THR A 315 -20.73 -12.83 -8.27
C THR A 315 -19.50 -12.24 -8.94
N LEU A 316 -18.59 -11.63 -8.17
CA LEU A 316 -17.37 -11.04 -8.71
C LEU A 316 -16.42 -12.11 -9.27
N ALA A 317 -16.26 -13.24 -8.58
CA ALA A 317 -15.45 -14.36 -9.06
C ALA A 317 -15.98 -14.91 -10.39
N SER A 318 -17.31 -15.07 -10.50
CA SER A 318 -17.94 -15.51 -11.75
C SER A 318 -17.71 -14.52 -12.90
N LYS A 319 -17.74 -13.20 -12.64
CA LYS A 319 -17.41 -12.18 -13.66
C LYS A 319 -15.97 -12.30 -14.14
N PHE A 320 -15.02 -12.48 -13.23
CA PHE A 320 -13.61 -12.70 -13.59
C PHE A 320 -13.42 -13.96 -14.42
N ARG A 321 -13.95 -15.11 -13.96
CA ARG A 321 -13.86 -16.40 -14.67
C ARG A 321 -14.47 -16.30 -16.07
N PHE A 322 -15.65 -15.70 -16.19
CA PHE A 322 -16.31 -15.50 -17.48
C PHE A 322 -15.43 -14.71 -18.47
N ARG A 323 -14.75 -13.64 -18.02
CA ARG A 323 -13.82 -12.88 -18.89
C ARG A 323 -12.60 -13.70 -19.30
N LEU A 324 -12.04 -14.49 -18.39
CA LEU A 324 -10.94 -15.41 -18.72
C LEU A 324 -11.38 -16.48 -19.72
N ASP A 325 -12.54 -17.12 -19.50
CA ASP A 325 -13.11 -18.13 -20.40
C ASP A 325 -13.30 -17.59 -21.82
N GLN A 326 -13.78 -16.35 -21.94
CA GLN A 326 -13.98 -15.70 -23.24
C GLN A 326 -12.68 -15.56 -24.04
N ILE A 327 -11.57 -15.20 -23.37
CA ILE A 327 -10.28 -15.01 -24.02
C ILE A 327 -9.61 -16.36 -24.29
N GLU A 328 -9.70 -17.28 -23.32
CA GLU A 328 -9.07 -18.61 -23.40
C GLU A 328 -9.68 -19.48 -24.51
N HIS A 329 -10.99 -19.39 -24.75
CA HIS A 329 -11.61 -20.07 -25.90
C HIS A 329 -11.02 -19.63 -27.24
N GLY A 330 -10.62 -18.36 -27.36
CA GLY A 330 -9.87 -17.86 -28.51
C GLY A 330 -8.44 -18.36 -28.56
N LEU A 331 -7.77 -18.36 -27.41
CA LEU A 331 -6.41 -18.83 -27.25
C LEU A 331 -6.27 -20.31 -27.66
N ASP A 332 -7.18 -21.17 -27.20
CA ASP A 332 -7.26 -22.59 -27.57
C ASP A 332 -7.40 -22.81 -29.07
N LYS A 333 -8.22 -21.99 -29.74
CA LYS A 333 -8.39 -22.05 -31.20
C LYS A 333 -7.11 -21.65 -31.92
N THR A 334 -6.48 -20.57 -31.43
CA THR A 334 -5.17 -20.10 -31.92
C THR A 334 -4.13 -21.19 -31.81
N GLU A 335 -3.97 -21.79 -30.63
CA GLU A 335 -3.00 -22.85 -30.42
C GLU A 335 -3.25 -24.05 -31.35
N LYS A 336 -4.51 -24.51 -31.45
CA LYS A 336 -4.88 -25.62 -32.35
C LYS A 336 -4.57 -25.32 -33.82
N ALA A 337 -4.84 -24.09 -34.28
CA ALA A 337 -4.53 -23.67 -35.64
C ALA A 337 -3.02 -23.66 -35.91
N PHE A 338 -2.24 -23.09 -34.98
CA PHE A 338 -0.78 -23.08 -35.05
C PHE A 338 -0.19 -24.50 -35.02
N GLN A 339 -0.67 -25.38 -34.13
CA GLN A 339 -0.25 -26.78 -34.08
C GLN A 339 -0.57 -27.53 -35.38
N ALA A 340 -1.76 -27.31 -35.96
CA ALA A 340 -2.17 -27.94 -37.21
C ALA A 340 -1.29 -27.47 -38.38
N ARG A 341 -1.04 -26.15 -38.49
CA ARG A 341 -0.14 -25.60 -39.50
C ARG A 341 1.27 -26.14 -39.34
N ARG A 342 1.77 -26.18 -38.11
CA ARG A 342 3.11 -26.67 -37.79
C ARG A 342 3.31 -28.14 -38.19
N LYS A 343 2.27 -28.98 -38.05
CA LYS A 343 2.24 -30.37 -38.52
C LYS A 343 2.18 -30.49 -40.04
N SER A 344 1.54 -29.54 -40.72
CA SER A 344 1.41 -29.56 -42.19
C SER A 344 2.73 -29.31 -42.93
N GLY A 345 3.70 -28.64 -42.27
CA GLY A 345 4.99 -28.27 -42.85
C GLY A 345 4.92 -27.20 -43.94
N LYS A 346 3.74 -26.58 -44.16
CA LYS A 346 3.54 -25.49 -45.12
C LYS A 346 3.15 -24.24 -44.36
N PHE A 347 3.83 -23.13 -44.64
CA PHE A 347 3.66 -21.88 -43.90
C PHE A 347 3.28 -20.74 -44.85
N PRO A 348 2.00 -20.61 -45.24
CA PRO A 348 1.56 -19.50 -46.06
C PRO A 348 1.72 -18.18 -45.30
N HIS A 349 2.23 -17.16 -45.98
CA HIS A 349 2.44 -15.83 -45.39
C HIS A 349 1.16 -15.27 -44.75
N GLN A 350 0.02 -15.32 -45.46
CA GLN A 350 -1.28 -14.90 -44.92
C GLN A 350 -1.86 -15.89 -43.91
N GLY A 351 -1.50 -17.18 -44.03
CA GLY A 351 -1.97 -18.24 -43.14
C GLY A 351 -1.58 -18.01 -41.67
N PHE A 352 -0.45 -17.36 -41.42
CA PHE A 352 -0.04 -16.96 -40.07
C PHE A 352 -1.08 -16.07 -39.37
N PHE A 353 -1.58 -15.06 -40.07
CA PHE A 353 -2.54 -14.12 -39.50
C PHE A 353 -3.97 -14.71 -39.40
N GLU A 354 -4.30 -15.68 -40.26
CA GLU A 354 -5.51 -16.50 -40.12
C GLU A 354 -5.43 -17.37 -38.86
N ASP A 355 -4.29 -18.03 -38.66
CA ASP A 355 -4.05 -18.93 -37.52
C ASP A 355 -4.05 -18.18 -36.18
N LEU A 356 -3.74 -16.87 -36.15
CA LEU A 356 -3.82 -16.01 -34.96
C LEU A 356 -5.23 -15.80 -34.41
N HIS A 357 -6.26 -16.15 -35.19
CA HIS A 357 -7.66 -16.01 -34.80
C HIS A 357 -7.98 -14.63 -34.17
N VAL A 358 -7.55 -13.56 -34.85
CA VAL A 358 -7.70 -12.14 -34.45
C VAL A 358 -9.04 -11.82 -33.77
N THR A 359 -10.15 -12.27 -34.36
CA THR A 359 -11.50 -12.00 -33.84
C THR A 359 -11.85 -12.80 -32.59
N ALA A 360 -11.38 -14.04 -32.50
CA ALA A 360 -11.73 -14.94 -31.40
C ALA A 360 -10.79 -14.81 -30.20
N PHE A 361 -9.53 -14.41 -30.40
CA PHE A 361 -8.52 -14.32 -29.34
C PHE A 361 -8.06 -12.88 -29.06
N LEU A 362 -7.35 -12.27 -30.01
CA LEU A 362 -6.68 -11.00 -29.78
C LEU A 362 -7.66 -9.86 -29.51
N MET A 363 -8.81 -9.81 -30.21
CA MET A 363 -9.81 -8.76 -29.98
C MET A 363 -10.42 -8.83 -28.58
N PRO A 364 -10.89 -10.00 -28.07
CA PRO A 364 -11.32 -10.13 -26.67
C PRO A 364 -10.23 -9.75 -25.66
N LEU A 365 -8.97 -10.13 -25.90
CA LEU A 365 -7.85 -9.76 -25.03
C LEU A 365 -7.65 -8.24 -24.97
N VAL A 366 -7.58 -7.58 -26.13
CA VAL A 366 -7.42 -6.12 -26.23
C VAL A 366 -8.62 -5.41 -25.59
N GLN A 367 -9.84 -5.89 -25.81
CA GLN A 367 -11.03 -5.33 -25.17
C GLN A 367 -10.96 -5.47 -23.66
N PHE A 368 -10.56 -6.62 -23.14
CA PHE A 368 -10.45 -6.86 -21.71
C PHE A 368 -9.44 -5.94 -21.03
N LEU A 369 -8.28 -5.75 -21.67
CA LEU A 369 -7.20 -4.89 -21.20
C LEU A 369 -7.41 -3.40 -21.50
N SER A 370 -8.38 -3.04 -22.34
CA SER A 370 -8.66 -1.64 -22.69
C SER A 370 -9.03 -0.80 -21.46
N VAL A 371 -8.60 0.46 -21.49
CA VAL A 371 -8.91 1.45 -20.47
C VAL A 371 -9.19 2.79 -21.14
N ASP A 372 -10.28 3.44 -20.72
CA ASP A 372 -10.61 4.80 -21.12
C ASP A 372 -9.80 5.78 -20.27
N ARG A 373 -9.01 6.63 -20.92
CA ARG A 373 -8.11 7.59 -20.26
C ARG A 373 -8.85 8.60 -19.38
N SER A 374 -10.06 9.00 -19.76
CA SER A 374 -10.79 10.07 -19.06
C SER A 374 -11.48 9.57 -17.79
N SER A 375 -12.17 8.44 -17.89
CA SER A 375 -12.95 7.83 -16.82
C SER A 375 -12.15 6.83 -15.99
N LEU A 376 -11.01 6.37 -16.51
CA LEU A 376 -10.18 5.30 -15.94
C LEU A 376 -10.93 3.97 -15.80
N ARG A 377 -11.95 3.77 -16.65
CA ARG A 377 -12.78 2.57 -16.69
C ARG A 377 -12.35 1.64 -17.81
N GLY A 378 -12.59 0.35 -17.61
CA GLY A 378 -12.24 -0.69 -18.56
C GLY A 378 -12.61 -2.05 -18.00
N PRO A 379 -12.80 -3.10 -18.82
CA PRO A 379 -13.33 -4.36 -18.31
C PRO A 379 -12.48 -4.99 -17.20
N LEU A 380 -11.15 -4.95 -17.29
CA LEU A 380 -10.26 -5.38 -16.21
C LEU A 380 -10.36 -4.44 -15.00
N TRP A 381 -10.27 -3.13 -15.21
CA TRP A 381 -10.22 -2.14 -14.12
C TRP A 381 -11.54 -1.98 -13.37
N ASP A 382 -12.68 -2.22 -14.02
CA ASP A 382 -13.99 -2.31 -13.37
C ASP A 382 -14.03 -3.49 -12.39
N LEU A 383 -13.45 -4.64 -12.76
CA LEU A 383 -13.36 -5.80 -11.87
C LEU A 383 -12.34 -5.59 -10.73
N VAL A 384 -11.21 -4.95 -11.01
CA VAL A 384 -10.23 -4.56 -9.99
C VAL A 384 -10.84 -3.57 -9.00
N TYR A 385 -11.61 -2.60 -9.48
CA TYR A 385 -12.34 -1.67 -8.62
C TYR A 385 -13.36 -2.40 -7.72
N GLU A 386 -14.18 -3.29 -8.29
CA GLU A 386 -15.13 -4.09 -7.48
C GLU A 386 -14.39 -4.88 -6.39
N LEU A 387 -13.25 -5.49 -6.71
CA LEU A 387 -12.42 -6.20 -5.72
C LEU A 387 -11.90 -5.28 -4.61
N LEU A 388 -11.35 -4.11 -4.97
CA LEU A 388 -10.80 -3.14 -4.01
C LEU A 388 -11.88 -2.53 -3.13
N LYS A 389 -13.05 -2.25 -3.70
CA LYS A 389 -14.21 -1.73 -2.97
C LYS A 389 -14.61 -2.68 -1.83
N ASP A 390 -14.59 -3.98 -2.07
CA ASP A 390 -14.86 -5.00 -1.04
C ASP A 390 -13.76 -5.10 0.04
N GLN A 391 -12.60 -4.47 -0.17
CA GLN A 391 -11.50 -4.40 0.81
C GLN A 391 -11.52 -3.15 1.69
N ILE A 392 -12.23 -2.09 1.27
CA ILE A 392 -12.32 -0.83 2.03
C ILE A 392 -13.41 -1.00 3.09
N HIS A 393 -13.01 -1.13 4.36
CA HIS A 393 -13.96 -1.20 5.48
C HIS A 393 -14.51 0.20 5.79
N GLU A 394 -13.62 1.19 5.89
CA GLU A 394 -14.00 2.58 6.13
C GLU A 394 -12.98 3.51 5.47
N PHE A 395 -13.46 4.60 4.87
CA PHE A 395 -12.63 5.70 4.39
C PHE A 395 -12.90 6.94 5.23
N ASP A 396 -11.87 7.44 5.90
CA ASP A 396 -11.91 8.67 6.69
C ASP A 396 -10.58 9.40 6.56
N ASN A 397 -10.59 10.45 5.75
CA ASN A 397 -9.40 11.23 5.40
C ASN A 397 -8.70 11.76 6.67
N THR A 398 -7.36 11.73 6.67
CA THR A 398 -6.51 12.06 7.81
C THR A 398 -5.79 13.39 7.66
N GLU A 399 -5.51 14.04 8.79
CA GLU A 399 -4.67 15.23 8.86
C GLU A 399 -3.34 14.90 9.56
N THR A 400 -2.32 15.74 9.32
CA THR A 400 -1.00 15.63 9.96
C THR A 400 -0.91 16.29 11.33
N THR A 401 -1.98 16.96 11.77
CA THR A 401 -2.06 17.70 13.03
C THR A 401 -3.40 17.46 13.73
N PRO A 402 -3.46 17.43 15.08
CA PRO A 402 -4.72 17.26 15.81
C PRO A 402 -5.60 18.53 15.82
N ALA A 403 -5.22 19.58 15.10
CA ALA A 403 -5.86 20.89 15.17
C ALA A 403 -7.37 20.84 14.87
N ALA A 404 -7.80 20.08 13.86
CA ALA A 404 -9.22 19.94 13.56
C ALA A 404 -10.00 19.26 14.69
N GLN A 405 -9.44 18.20 15.29
CA GLN A 405 -10.08 17.45 16.38
C GLN A 405 -10.20 18.28 17.67
N LEU A 406 -9.32 19.26 17.87
CA LEU A 406 -9.29 20.10 19.07
C LEU A 406 -9.94 21.47 18.89
N ARG A 407 -10.52 21.73 17.71
CA ARG A 407 -11.15 23.01 17.37
C ARG A 407 -12.23 23.36 18.40
N GLY A 408 -12.23 24.60 18.89
CA GLY A 408 -13.17 25.06 19.91
C GLY A 408 -12.81 24.69 21.35
N THR A 409 -11.72 23.97 21.58
CA THR A 409 -11.19 23.69 22.93
C THR A 409 -10.07 24.69 23.29
N PRO A 410 -9.80 24.93 24.60
CA PRO A 410 -8.66 25.78 25.01
C PRO A 410 -7.29 25.16 24.68
N PHE A 411 -7.26 23.89 24.25
CA PHE A 411 -6.04 23.16 23.94
C PHE A 411 -5.58 23.32 22.49
N ALA A 412 -6.44 23.81 21.58
CA ALA A 412 -6.07 24.08 20.19
C ALA A 412 -4.85 25.01 20.09
N ALA A 413 -4.81 26.06 20.92
CA ALA A 413 -3.70 27.02 20.98
C ALA A 413 -2.42 26.48 21.67
N ARG A 414 -2.42 25.20 22.08
CA ARG A 414 -1.33 24.57 22.84
C ARG A 414 -0.71 23.37 22.14
N ILE A 415 -1.12 23.15 20.90
CA ILE A 415 -0.45 22.23 20.00
C ILE A 415 0.93 22.81 19.69
N VAL A 416 1.97 22.00 19.86
CA VAL A 416 3.34 22.31 19.52
C VAL A 416 3.76 21.36 18.41
N ASP A 417 3.75 21.88 17.19
CA ASP A 417 4.20 21.17 16.00
C ASP A 417 5.73 21.12 15.94
N LEU A 418 6.26 19.91 15.81
CA LEU A 418 7.68 19.60 15.82
C LEU A 418 8.04 18.84 14.53
N PRO A 419 8.30 19.56 13.42
CA PRO A 419 8.80 18.93 12.21
C PRO A 419 10.19 18.36 12.48
N ILE A 420 10.40 17.11 12.05
CA ILE A 420 11.68 16.38 12.15
C ILE A 420 12.12 15.83 10.79
N THR A 421 11.67 16.47 9.72
CA THR A 421 11.90 16.04 8.33
C THR A 421 13.40 15.97 8.01
N GLU A 422 14.19 16.87 8.59
CA GLU A 422 15.64 16.93 8.44
C GLU A 422 16.39 15.73 9.04
N LYS A 423 15.69 14.87 9.80
CA LYS A 423 16.22 13.64 10.39
C LYS A 423 15.99 12.42 9.50
N ASP A 424 15.27 12.59 8.40
CA ASP A 424 15.01 11.52 7.44
C ASP A 424 16.14 11.41 6.41
N THR A 425 16.52 10.19 6.04
CA THR A 425 17.59 9.94 5.06
C THR A 425 17.28 10.52 3.68
N PHE A 426 15.99 10.69 3.35
CA PHE A 426 15.57 11.28 2.08
C PHE A 426 15.77 12.80 2.01
N PHE A 427 15.88 13.46 3.17
CA PHE A 427 16.04 14.91 3.23
C PHE A 427 17.35 15.36 2.58
N GLY A 428 17.29 16.43 1.77
CA GLY A 428 18.47 17.00 1.12
C GLY A 428 18.95 16.25 -0.12
N LEU A 429 18.29 15.18 -0.56
CA LEU A 429 18.65 14.43 -1.78
C LEU A 429 18.14 15.06 -3.09
N GLY A 430 17.58 16.28 -3.04
CA GLY A 430 17.14 17.02 -4.22
C GLY A 430 15.84 16.49 -4.87
N LYS A 431 15.07 15.68 -4.15
CA LYS A 431 13.84 15.03 -4.65
C LYS A 431 12.53 15.62 -4.10
N ASP A 432 12.62 16.71 -3.35
CA ASP A 432 11.46 17.36 -2.70
C ASP A 432 10.37 17.80 -3.68
N ALA A 433 10.73 18.32 -4.86
CA ALA A 433 9.75 18.77 -5.84
C ALA A 433 8.90 17.62 -6.37
N ALA A 434 9.54 16.47 -6.67
CA ALA A 434 8.83 15.26 -7.13
C ALA A 434 7.92 14.70 -6.03
N PHE A 435 8.43 14.62 -4.80
CA PHE A 435 7.64 14.18 -3.65
C PHE A 435 6.44 15.11 -3.37
N ASN A 436 6.63 16.42 -3.41
CA ASN A 436 5.55 17.38 -3.21
C ASN A 436 4.46 17.23 -4.27
N LYS A 437 4.86 17.10 -5.55
CA LYS A 437 3.91 16.86 -6.65
C LYS A 437 3.13 15.57 -6.44
N PHE A 438 3.82 14.51 -5.99
CA PHE A 438 3.20 13.22 -5.67
C PHE A 438 2.16 13.36 -4.57
N ILE A 439 2.52 13.92 -3.41
CA ILE A 439 1.57 14.02 -2.31
C ILE A 439 0.42 14.98 -2.62
N SER A 440 0.67 16.14 -3.23
CA SER A 440 -0.43 17.06 -3.60
C SER A 440 -1.43 16.41 -4.54
N ARG A 441 -0.99 15.47 -5.40
CA ARG A 441 -1.88 14.69 -6.23
C ARG A 441 -2.72 13.70 -5.41
N LEU A 442 -2.10 13.00 -4.45
CA LEU A 442 -2.81 12.07 -3.56
C LEU A 442 -3.85 12.79 -2.70
N GLU A 443 -3.48 13.89 -2.05
CA GLU A 443 -4.39 14.71 -1.23
C GLU A 443 -5.57 15.23 -2.06
N GLY A 444 -5.32 15.68 -3.30
CA GLY A 444 -6.39 16.09 -4.21
C GLY A 444 -7.30 14.94 -4.67
N ILE A 445 -6.85 13.69 -4.64
CA ILE A 445 -7.69 12.50 -4.88
C ILE A 445 -8.52 12.18 -3.64
N GLU A 446 -7.94 12.27 -2.45
CA GLU A 446 -8.61 12.02 -1.16
C GLU A 446 -9.73 13.01 -0.87
N ASP A 447 -9.57 14.28 -1.25
CA ASP A 447 -10.64 15.27 -1.18
C ASP A 447 -11.85 14.82 -2.01
N ARG A 448 -11.63 14.31 -3.23
CA ARG A 448 -12.72 13.78 -4.07
C ARG A 448 -13.34 12.50 -3.49
N LEU A 449 -12.53 11.63 -2.89
CA LEU A 449 -13.01 10.43 -2.21
C LEU A 449 -13.85 10.76 -0.96
N THR A 450 -13.53 11.86 -0.28
CA THR A 450 -14.28 12.37 0.88
C THR A 450 -15.69 12.80 0.45
N GLU A 451 -15.83 13.42 -0.72
CA GLU A 451 -17.12 13.80 -1.30
C GLU A 451 -17.91 12.58 -1.79
N SER A 452 -17.25 11.66 -2.50
CA SER A 452 -17.85 10.39 -2.93
C SER A 452 -16.80 9.31 -3.21
N LEU A 453 -17.07 8.09 -2.74
CA LEU A 453 -16.27 6.91 -3.09
C LEU A 453 -16.57 6.47 -4.53
N SER A 454 -16.02 7.22 -5.49
CA SER A 454 -16.18 6.97 -6.93
C SER A 454 -15.08 6.06 -7.47
N GLN A 455 -15.44 5.23 -8.46
CA GLN A 455 -14.48 4.37 -9.15
C GLN A 455 -13.32 5.17 -9.76
N GLN A 456 -13.63 6.30 -10.39
CA GLN A 456 -12.61 7.13 -11.03
C GLN A 456 -11.57 7.62 -10.01
N ALA A 457 -11.98 8.04 -8.82
CA ALA A 457 -11.06 8.49 -7.79
C ALA A 457 -10.20 7.34 -7.22
N VAL A 458 -10.79 6.16 -6.98
CA VAL A 458 -10.04 4.97 -6.54
C VAL A 458 -9.04 4.50 -7.60
N MET A 459 -9.43 4.50 -8.87
CA MET A 459 -8.52 4.16 -9.98
C MET A 459 -7.45 5.24 -10.17
N ASP A 460 -7.77 6.53 -10.01
CA ASP A 460 -6.78 7.60 -10.09
C ASP A 460 -5.73 7.47 -8.98
N LEU A 461 -6.15 7.11 -7.76
CA LEU A 461 -5.25 6.76 -6.66
C LEU A 461 -4.33 5.60 -7.04
N LEU A 462 -4.91 4.49 -7.49
CA LEU A 462 -4.18 3.28 -7.86
C LEU A 462 -3.16 3.54 -8.98
N PHE A 463 -3.58 4.16 -10.08
CA PHE A 463 -2.69 4.51 -11.18
C PHE A 463 -1.61 5.52 -10.75
N THR A 464 -1.92 6.44 -9.82
CA THR A 464 -0.94 7.40 -9.30
C THR A 464 0.16 6.69 -8.50
N LEU A 465 -0.21 5.73 -7.64
CA LEU A 465 0.76 4.91 -6.89
C LEU A 465 1.61 4.06 -7.84
N ILE A 466 0.96 3.36 -8.76
CA ILE A 466 1.62 2.49 -9.74
C ILE A 466 2.59 3.28 -10.64
N ALA A 467 2.23 4.51 -11.03
CA ALA A 467 3.09 5.37 -11.85
C ALA A 467 4.43 5.72 -11.19
N GLN A 468 4.54 5.65 -9.86
CA GLN A 468 5.80 5.91 -9.14
C GLN A 468 6.66 4.65 -8.92
N MET A 469 6.22 3.49 -9.40
CA MET A 469 7.01 2.27 -9.36
C MET A 469 8.08 2.29 -10.46
N GLU A 470 9.35 2.40 -10.10
CA GLU A 470 10.46 2.60 -11.05
C GLU A 470 10.53 1.59 -12.22
N PRO A 471 10.31 0.27 -12.02
CA PRO A 471 10.30 -0.67 -13.15
C PRO A 471 9.24 -0.32 -14.19
N LEU A 472 8.04 0.06 -13.73
CA LEU A 472 6.94 0.41 -14.62
C LEU A 472 7.14 1.78 -15.25
N ARG A 473 7.58 2.78 -14.47
CA ARG A 473 7.89 4.13 -14.99
C ARG A 473 8.91 4.07 -16.13
N THR A 474 9.93 3.23 -15.95
CA THR A 474 10.93 2.94 -16.99
C THR A 474 10.31 2.23 -18.19
N ALA A 475 9.46 1.23 -17.97
CA ALA A 475 8.78 0.50 -19.06
C ALA A 475 7.85 1.42 -19.88
N VAL A 476 7.04 2.25 -19.22
CA VAL A 476 6.13 3.21 -19.83
C VAL A 476 6.89 4.21 -20.71
N SER A 477 8.05 4.70 -20.26
CA SER A 477 8.86 5.61 -21.08
C SER A 477 9.31 4.98 -22.40
N LYS A 478 9.57 3.67 -22.41
CA LYS A 478 9.90 2.90 -23.62
C LYS A 478 8.65 2.62 -24.47
N TRP A 479 7.51 2.38 -23.83
CA TRP A 479 6.23 2.17 -24.53
C TRP A 479 5.77 3.42 -25.26
N ALA A 480 5.95 4.60 -24.69
CA ALA A 480 5.61 5.86 -25.37
C ALA A 480 6.36 5.99 -26.70
N THR A 481 7.66 5.68 -26.72
CA THR A 481 8.46 5.69 -27.97
C THR A 481 8.00 4.62 -28.97
N ALA A 482 7.61 3.44 -28.49
CA ALA A 482 7.06 2.39 -29.35
C ALA A 482 5.70 2.80 -29.93
N VAL A 483 4.81 3.37 -29.13
CA VAL A 483 3.50 3.87 -29.55
C VAL A 483 3.65 5.00 -30.58
N ASP A 484 4.54 5.98 -30.36
CA ASP A 484 4.80 7.06 -31.32
C ASP A 484 5.29 6.52 -32.67
N TRP A 485 6.17 5.50 -32.64
CA TRP A 485 6.63 4.80 -33.85
C TRP A 485 5.49 4.05 -34.55
N TYR A 486 4.68 3.30 -33.80
CA TYR A 486 3.52 2.56 -34.33
C TYR A 486 2.44 3.50 -34.87
N GLU A 487 2.19 4.64 -34.23
CA GLU A 487 1.25 5.66 -34.68
C GLU A 487 1.76 6.31 -35.97
N GLY A 488 3.06 6.61 -36.05
CA GLY A 488 3.71 7.08 -37.29
C GLY A 488 3.57 6.08 -38.43
N MET A 489 3.77 4.78 -38.14
CA MET A 489 3.55 3.70 -39.11
C MET A 489 2.07 3.59 -39.53
N LEU A 490 1.13 3.67 -38.59
CA LEU A 490 -0.31 3.62 -38.87
C LEU A 490 -0.78 4.84 -39.66
N ARG A 491 -0.27 6.04 -39.40
CA ARG A 491 -0.55 7.24 -40.21
C ARG A 491 -0.01 7.09 -41.63
N SER A 492 1.18 6.50 -41.78
CA SER A 492 1.74 6.19 -43.10
C SER A 492 0.90 5.13 -43.86
N GLN A 493 0.42 4.09 -43.17
CA GLN A 493 -0.46 3.08 -43.76
C GLN A 493 -1.90 3.57 -43.99
N ALA A 494 -2.45 4.42 -43.13
CA ALA A 494 -3.76 5.03 -43.30
C ALA A 494 -3.76 6.01 -44.49
N TRP A 495 -2.66 6.72 -44.72
CA TRP A 495 -2.46 7.48 -45.96
C TRP A 495 -2.45 6.56 -47.19
N VAL A 496 -1.70 5.45 -47.17
CA VAL A 496 -1.68 4.44 -48.24
C VAL A 496 -3.06 3.77 -48.46
N LYS A 497 -3.81 3.48 -47.38
CA LYS A 497 -5.11 2.80 -47.42
C LYS A 497 -6.29 3.72 -47.70
N SER A 498 -6.19 5.01 -47.34
CA SER A 498 -7.14 6.04 -47.79
C SER A 498 -7.16 6.18 -49.32
N LYS A 499 -6.07 5.78 -49.99
CA LYS A 499 -5.96 5.67 -51.44
C LYS A 499 -6.42 4.32 -52.02
N LEU A 500 -6.62 3.27 -51.21
CA LEU A 500 -6.83 1.88 -51.66
C LEU A 500 -8.13 1.21 -51.14
N GLY A 501 -8.89 1.84 -50.25
CA GLY A 501 -10.34 1.62 -50.15
C GLY A 501 -10.89 0.47 -49.30
N THR A 502 -10.11 -0.30 -48.52
CA THR A 502 -10.67 -1.28 -47.57
C THR A 502 -9.80 -1.43 -46.31
N GLN A 503 -10.40 -1.23 -45.14
CA GLN A 503 -9.76 -1.48 -43.84
C GLN A 503 -10.15 -2.89 -43.37
N THR A 504 -9.18 -3.78 -43.16
CA THR A 504 -9.43 -5.16 -42.73
C THR A 504 -9.69 -5.24 -41.22
N ASP A 505 -10.24 -6.35 -40.72
CA ASP A 505 -10.43 -6.54 -39.26
C ASP A 505 -9.10 -6.63 -38.50
N GLN A 506 -8.02 -7.04 -39.16
CA GLN A 506 -6.65 -6.99 -38.62
C GLN A 506 -6.20 -5.54 -38.41
N ASP A 507 -6.49 -4.64 -39.35
CA ASP A 507 -6.17 -3.22 -39.21
C ASP A 507 -6.90 -2.57 -38.04
N LYS A 508 -8.18 -2.93 -37.84
CA LYS A 508 -8.96 -2.47 -36.69
C LYS A 508 -8.41 -3.00 -35.37
N LEU A 509 -7.93 -4.26 -35.35
CA LEU A 509 -7.30 -4.84 -34.16
C LEU A 509 -6.00 -4.10 -33.82
N VAL A 510 -5.09 -3.92 -34.78
CA VAL A 510 -3.81 -3.23 -34.55
C VAL A 510 -4.07 -1.81 -34.05
N LEU A 511 -5.00 -1.09 -34.67
CA LEU A 511 -5.39 0.24 -34.22
C LEU A 511 -5.90 0.23 -32.77
N ARG A 512 -6.79 -0.72 -32.41
CA ARG A 512 -7.30 -0.84 -31.03
C ARG A 512 -6.22 -1.22 -30.03
N PHE A 513 -5.28 -2.08 -30.40
CA PHE A 513 -4.15 -2.45 -29.55
C PHE A 513 -3.22 -1.25 -29.31
N VAL A 514 -2.89 -0.50 -30.37
CA VAL A 514 -2.09 0.73 -30.25
C VAL A 514 -2.81 1.77 -29.39
N GLN A 515 -4.11 2.00 -29.61
CA GLN A 515 -4.93 2.89 -28.78
C GLN A 515 -4.96 2.47 -27.31
N MET A 516 -5.04 1.17 -27.02
CA MET A 516 -4.95 0.65 -25.66
C MET A 516 -3.59 0.96 -25.02
N LEU A 517 -2.49 0.69 -25.73
CA LEU A 517 -1.14 0.98 -25.22
C LEU A 517 -0.92 2.49 -25.03
N GLU A 518 -1.42 3.31 -25.96
CA GLU A 518 -1.40 4.76 -25.89
C GLU A 518 -2.16 5.25 -24.65
N SER A 519 -3.37 4.73 -24.40
CA SER A 519 -4.14 5.04 -23.20
C SER A 519 -3.34 4.76 -21.93
N TYR A 520 -2.69 3.60 -21.79
CA TYR A 520 -1.83 3.32 -20.64
C TYR A 520 -0.65 4.27 -20.54
N ALA A 521 0.08 4.49 -21.65
CA ALA A 521 1.23 5.37 -21.66
C ALA A 521 0.86 6.79 -21.22
N LEU A 522 -0.26 7.32 -21.69
CA LEU A 522 -0.77 8.63 -21.33
C LEU A 522 -1.29 8.67 -19.88
N ILE A 523 -2.04 7.66 -19.43
CA ILE A 523 -2.51 7.54 -18.03
C ILE A 523 -1.32 7.62 -17.07
N PHE A 524 -0.26 6.84 -17.33
CA PHE A 524 0.93 6.83 -16.47
C PHE A 524 1.74 8.13 -16.60
N LYS A 525 1.90 8.69 -17.80
CA LYS A 525 2.61 9.96 -18.03
C LYS A 525 1.96 11.13 -17.29
N GLU A 526 0.63 11.21 -17.30
CA GLU A 526 -0.13 12.24 -16.57
C GLU A 526 0.03 12.14 -15.05
N ARG A 527 0.33 10.94 -14.56
CA ARG A 527 0.45 10.61 -13.14
C ARG A 527 1.90 10.56 -12.67
N ASP A 528 2.86 10.57 -13.58
CA ASP A 528 4.29 10.63 -13.24
C ASP A 528 4.60 11.94 -12.49
N CYS A 529 5.10 11.79 -11.27
CA CYS A 529 5.47 12.92 -10.42
C CYS A 529 6.96 13.24 -10.50
N GLY A 530 7.70 12.53 -11.34
CA GLY A 530 9.15 12.60 -11.45
C GLY A 530 9.83 11.52 -10.61
N GLN A 531 11.12 11.33 -10.83
CA GLN A 531 11.90 10.30 -10.15
C GLN A 531 12.08 10.63 -8.66
N MET A 532 11.32 9.97 -7.78
CA MET A 532 11.49 10.07 -6.33
C MET A 532 12.55 9.12 -5.81
N GLN A 533 12.64 7.89 -6.34
CA GLN A 533 13.60 6.90 -5.87
C GLN A 533 15.03 7.37 -6.14
N VAL A 534 15.89 7.25 -5.13
CA VAL A 534 17.29 7.62 -5.19
C VAL A 534 18.15 6.37 -5.36
N ASN A 535 18.82 6.26 -6.50
CA ASN A 535 19.80 5.21 -6.77
C ASN A 535 21.21 5.78 -6.50
N ASP A 536 21.56 5.97 -5.23
CA ASP A 536 22.88 6.43 -4.81
C ASP A 536 23.64 5.29 -4.13
N PRO A 537 24.74 4.77 -4.71
CA PRO A 537 25.51 3.67 -4.14
C PRO A 537 26.15 3.99 -2.79
N ARG A 538 26.20 5.26 -2.38
CA ARG A 538 26.69 5.69 -1.05
C ARG A 538 25.67 5.48 0.05
N LEU A 539 24.38 5.35 -0.29
CA LEU A 539 23.35 4.99 0.67
C LEU A 539 23.50 3.50 0.96
N LYS A 540 24.05 3.18 2.15
CA LYS A 540 24.14 1.80 2.63
C LYS A 540 22.72 1.26 2.78
N GLN A 541 22.29 0.45 1.84
CA GLN A 541 21.00 -0.22 1.90
C GLN A 541 21.23 -1.65 2.35
N GLU A 542 20.66 -1.99 3.49
CA GLU A 542 20.69 -3.37 3.98
C GLU A 542 19.77 -4.23 3.11
N GLU A 543 20.13 -5.50 2.97
CA GLU A 543 19.33 -6.46 2.19
C GLU A 543 17.93 -6.58 2.78
N GLY A 544 16.90 -6.44 1.94
CA GLY A 544 15.50 -6.44 2.35
C GLY A 544 14.93 -5.08 2.81
N GLU A 545 15.73 -4.02 2.88
CA GLU A 545 15.22 -2.68 3.16
C GLU A 545 14.66 -1.99 1.90
N PRO A 546 13.61 -1.16 2.05
CA PRO A 546 13.04 -0.43 0.92
C PRO A 546 14.00 0.64 0.40
N LEU A 547 14.07 0.79 -0.93
CA LEU A 547 14.89 1.78 -1.62
C LEU A 547 14.51 3.20 -1.19
N VAL A 548 15.50 4.03 -0.89
CA VAL A 548 15.28 5.43 -0.46
C VAL A 548 14.48 6.18 -1.51
N GLY A 549 13.36 6.81 -1.10
CA GLY A 549 12.45 7.52 -1.99
C GLY A 549 11.43 6.65 -2.74
N SER A 550 11.39 5.34 -2.49
CA SER A 550 10.32 4.46 -2.97
C SER A 550 9.05 4.59 -2.11
N ILE A 551 7.89 4.16 -2.63
CA ILE A 551 6.63 4.13 -1.85
C ILE A 551 6.79 3.34 -0.54
N PRO A 552 7.35 2.11 -0.52
CA PRO A 552 7.59 1.38 0.73
C PRO A 552 8.50 2.13 1.72
N TYR A 553 9.48 2.90 1.23
CA TYR A 553 10.34 3.71 2.09
C TYR A 553 9.54 4.79 2.82
N PHE A 554 8.67 5.52 2.11
CA PHE A 554 7.84 6.56 2.71
C PHE A 554 6.82 6.00 3.72
N ALA A 555 6.28 4.81 3.47
CA ALA A 555 5.34 4.15 4.37
C ALA A 555 5.99 3.53 5.63
N ILE A 556 7.25 3.08 5.54
CA ILE A 556 7.91 2.30 6.62
C ILE A 556 9.00 3.12 7.31
N LYS A 557 9.99 3.59 6.54
CA LYS A 557 11.21 4.21 7.06
C LYS A 557 10.96 5.66 7.45
N ALA A 558 10.35 6.45 6.57
CA ALA A 558 10.02 7.84 6.88
C ALA A 558 8.98 7.94 8.01
N HIS A 559 7.99 7.05 8.00
CA HIS A 559 7.02 6.88 9.07
C HIS A 559 7.63 6.63 10.46
N SER A 560 8.75 5.91 10.50
CA SER A 560 9.45 5.59 11.74
C SER A 560 10.37 6.69 12.25
N THR A 561 10.62 7.76 11.47
CA THR A 561 11.58 8.80 11.84
C THR A 561 11.18 9.53 13.14
N SER A 562 9.89 9.74 13.40
CA SER A 562 9.40 10.41 14.62
C SER A 562 9.67 9.65 15.92
N ARG A 563 9.88 8.33 15.86
CA ARG A 563 10.14 7.47 17.03
C ARG A 563 11.59 7.02 17.19
N LYS A 564 12.53 7.45 16.33
CA LYS A 564 13.93 7.03 16.40
C LYS A 564 14.61 7.43 17.71
N GLU A 565 14.32 8.63 18.20
CA GLU A 565 14.88 9.18 19.44
C GLU A 565 13.89 10.12 20.14
N LEU A 566 14.13 10.41 21.42
CA LEU A 566 13.41 11.45 22.13
C LEU A 566 14.06 12.80 21.81
N TYR A 567 13.65 13.42 20.69
CA TYR A 567 14.25 14.66 20.20
C TYR A 567 14.33 15.76 21.27
N PRO A 568 15.38 16.60 21.30
CA PRO A 568 15.60 17.56 22.39
C PRO A 568 14.41 18.48 22.69
N LYS A 569 13.68 18.94 21.66
CA LYS A 569 12.48 19.76 21.83
C LYS A 569 11.32 18.99 22.46
N VAL A 570 11.13 17.73 22.07
CA VAL A 570 10.11 16.84 22.64
C VAL A 570 10.43 16.58 24.11
N LYS A 571 11.70 16.23 24.40
CA LYS A 571 12.20 16.02 25.77
C LYS A 571 11.95 17.24 26.65
N ALA A 572 12.38 18.42 26.20
CA ALA A 572 12.24 19.65 26.99
C ALA A 572 10.78 19.99 27.30
N ALA A 573 9.89 19.84 26.32
CA ALA A 573 8.47 20.11 26.50
C ALA A 573 7.77 19.05 27.36
N LEU A 574 8.15 17.77 27.26
CA LEU A 574 7.67 16.72 28.16
C LEU A 574 8.15 16.95 29.60
N GLU A 575 9.43 17.24 29.80
CA GLU A 575 10.01 17.57 31.12
C GLU A 575 9.33 18.79 31.74
N GLY A 576 8.99 19.81 30.94
CA GLY A 576 8.26 20.99 31.39
C GLY A 576 6.81 20.73 31.83
N GLN A 577 6.31 19.50 31.69
CA GLN A 577 4.99 19.08 32.19
C GLN A 577 5.07 18.18 33.43
N PHE A 578 6.27 17.80 33.86
CA PHE A 578 6.45 16.98 35.05
C PHE A 578 6.26 17.82 36.32
N ASP A 579 5.25 17.44 37.10
CA ASP A 579 5.01 17.97 38.43
C ASP A 579 5.64 17.04 39.47
N THR A 580 6.95 16.83 39.39
CA THR A 580 7.66 16.04 40.41
C THR A 580 9.05 16.61 40.65
N LEU A 581 9.53 16.42 41.87
CA LEU A 581 10.86 16.86 42.23
C LEU A 581 11.91 15.99 41.52
N PRO A 582 13.03 16.58 41.08
CA PRO A 582 14.21 15.81 40.76
C PRO A 582 14.61 14.95 41.97
N ARG A 583 15.13 13.75 41.73
CA ARG A 583 15.83 13.00 42.77
C ARG A 583 17.00 13.88 43.20
N ALA A 584 17.13 14.12 44.51
CA ALA A 584 18.23 14.93 45.01
C ALA A 584 19.55 14.31 44.53
N GLY A 585 20.39 15.11 43.89
CA GLY A 585 21.72 14.68 43.46
C GLY A 585 22.60 14.40 44.68
N ARG A 586 23.28 13.24 44.62
CA ARG A 586 24.69 13.16 44.97
C ARG A 586 25.49 13.98 43.97
#